data_AF-T1B840-F1
#
_entry.id   AF-T1B840-F1
#
_cell.length_a   1.000
_cell.length_b   1.000
_cell.length_c   1.000
_cell.angle_alpha   90.00
_cell.angle_beta   90.00
_cell.angle_gamma   90.00
#
_symmetry.space_group_name_H-M   'P 1'
#
loop_
_entity.id
_entity.type
_entity.pdbx_description
1 polymer ?
#
loop_
_entity_poly.entity_id
_entity_poly.type
_entity_poly.pdbx_seq_one_letter_code
_entity_poly.pdbx_strand_id
1 'polypeptide(L)' 'TDPKKAAPGTIRADFADSIDANAVHGSDAAATAAVEIAYFFAGADLCARA' A
#
# COMPACT_ATOMS: atom_id res chain seq x y z
N THR A 1 2.01 9.06 6.25
CA THR A 1 3.17 8.76 5.40
C THR A 1 4.46 8.83 6.18
N ASP A 2 4.74 9.92 6.87
CA ASP A 2 5.90 10.04 7.77
C ASP A 2 5.84 9.01 8.92
N PRO A 3 6.84 8.11 9.07
CA PRO A 3 6.85 7.12 10.14
C PRO A 3 6.92 7.73 11.55
N LYS A 4 7.51 8.93 11.71
CA LYS A 4 7.58 9.61 13.01
C LYS A 4 6.21 10.05 13.54
N LYS A 5 5.20 10.09 12.67
CA LYS A 5 3.81 10.43 13.00
C LYS A 5 2.89 9.21 12.99
N ALA A 6 3.42 8.03 12.65
CA ALA A 6 2.63 6.80 12.58
C ALA A 6 2.34 6.28 13.99
N ALA A 7 1.14 5.74 14.19
CA ALA A 7 0.78 5.14 15.47
C ALA A 7 1.62 3.87 15.71
N PRO A 8 1.98 3.54 16.98
CA PRO A 8 2.70 2.32 17.32
C PRO A 8 2.00 1.05 16.77
N GLY A 9 2.77 0.07 16.28
CA GLY A 9 2.23 -1.18 15.74
C GLY A 9 1.71 -1.09 14.30
N THR A 10 1.80 0.07 13.66
CA THR A 10 1.56 0.18 12.22
C THR A 10 2.82 -0.17 11.45
N ILE A 11 2.68 -0.67 10.22
CA ILE A 11 3.82 -1.07 9.36
C ILE A 11 4.88 0.05 9.28
N ARG A 12 4.47 1.32 9.17
CA ARG A 12 5.41 2.44 9.11
C ARG A 12 6.08 2.77 10.44
N ALA A 13 5.41 2.59 11.58
CA ALA A 13 6.07 2.77 12.86
C ALA A 13 7.14 1.70 13.10
N ASP A 14 6.88 0.48 12.62
CA ASP A 14 7.71 -0.68 12.96
C ASP A 14 8.82 -0.96 11.93
N PHE A 15 8.65 -0.54 10.66
CA PHE A 15 9.53 -0.98 9.55
C PHE A 15 10.05 0.12 8.62
N ALA A 16 9.65 1.39 8.78
CA ALA A 16 10.11 2.46 7.90
C ALA A 16 11.28 3.26 8.49
N ASP A 17 12.30 3.51 7.67
CA ASP A 17 13.50 4.25 8.08
C ASP A 17 13.28 5.77 8.06
N SER A 18 12.54 6.27 7.06
CA SER A 18 12.33 7.70 6.84
C SER A 18 11.04 7.98 6.07
N ILE A 19 10.72 9.25 5.83
CA ILE A 19 9.56 9.63 5.00
C ILE A 19 9.72 9.17 3.55
N ASP A 20 10.94 9.16 3.03
CA ASP A 20 11.26 8.76 1.65
C ASP A 20 11.39 7.24 1.52
N ALA A 21 11.92 6.58 2.57
CA ALA A 21 12.03 5.12 2.67
C ALA A 21 10.97 4.56 3.64
N ASN A 22 9.69 4.73 3.29
CA ASN A 22 8.56 4.50 4.21
C ASN A 22 7.92 3.10 4.15
N ALA A 23 8.68 2.10 3.68
CA ALA A 23 8.36 0.67 3.62
C ALA A 23 7.21 0.23 2.70
N VAL A 24 6.07 0.93 2.67
CA VAL A 24 4.86 0.47 1.97
C VAL A 24 4.11 1.56 1.21
N HIS A 25 3.54 1.16 0.07
CA HIS A 25 2.52 1.89 -0.69
C HIS A 25 1.14 1.25 -0.48
N GLY A 26 0.08 2.04 -0.70
CA GLY A 26 -1.29 1.55 -0.78
C GLY A 26 -2.14 2.61 -1.48
N SER A 27 -3.04 2.17 -2.36
CA SER A 27 -3.94 3.06 -3.08
C SER A 27 -4.80 3.87 -2.10
N ASP A 28 -5.04 5.14 -2.42
CA ASP A 28 -5.66 6.11 -1.50
C ASP A 28 -7.19 6.25 -1.64
N ALA A 29 -7.78 5.68 -2.70
CA ALA A 29 -9.21 5.67 -2.96
C ALA A 29 -9.62 4.44 -3.78
N ALA A 30 -10.92 4.12 -3.80
CA ALA A 30 -11.44 3.01 -4.62
C ALA A 30 -11.17 3.22 -6.12
N ALA A 31 -11.25 4.48 -6.58
CA ALA A 31 -10.96 4.84 -7.97
C ALA A 31 -9.48 4.63 -8.32
N THR A 32 -8.54 5.06 -7.46
CA THR A 32 -7.10 4.87 -7.68
C THR A 32 -6.69 3.41 -7.50
N ALA A 33 -7.32 2.66 -6.59
CA ALA A 33 -7.12 1.23 -6.45
C ALA A 33 -7.46 0.46 -7.73
N ALA A 34 -8.59 0.77 -8.38
CA ALA A 34 -8.97 0.13 -9.64
C ALA A 34 -7.92 0.37 -10.75
N VAL A 35 -7.36 1.58 -10.81
CA VAL A 35 -6.31 1.94 -11.78
C VAL A 35 -4.99 1.25 -11.46
N GLU A 36 -4.53 1.29 -10.21
CA GLU A 36 -3.24 0.72 -9.80
C GLU A 36 -3.21 -0.81 -9.87
N ILE A 37 -4.31 -1.47 -9.49
CA ILE A 37 -4.43 -2.93 -9.65
C ILE A 37 -4.30 -3.31 -11.13
N ALA A 38 -5.03 -2.63 -12.02
CA ALA A 38 -5.00 -2.88 -13.46
C ALA A 38 -3.66 -2.50 -14.11
N TYR A 39 -2.87 -1.62 -13.49
CA TYR A 39 -1.54 -1.27 -13.95
C TYR A 39 -0.55 -2.43 -13.79
N PHE A 40 -0.64 -3.17 -12.67
CA PHE A 40 0.30 -4.26 -12.35
C PHE A 40 -0.20 -5.65 -12.76
N PHE A 41 -1.51 -5.88 -12.76
CA PHE A 41 -2.09 -7.20 -12.98
C PHE A 41 -3.18 -7.15 -14.03
N ALA A 42 -3.19 -8.14 -14.94
CA ALA A 42 -4.37 -8.35 -15.76
C ALA A 42 -5.50 -8.92 -14.90
N GLY A 43 -6.76 -8.64 -15.25
CA GLY A 43 -7.90 -9.17 -14.50
C GLY A 43 -7.91 -10.71 -14.40
N ALA A 44 -7.31 -11.40 -15.37
CA ALA A 44 -7.17 -12.86 -15.37
C ALA A 44 -6.13 -13.39 -14.35
N ASP A 45 -5.22 -12.55 -13.87
CA ASP A 45 -4.23 -12.92 -12.85
C ASP A 45 -4.83 -12.88 -11.42
N LEU A 46 -6.01 -12.28 -11.26
CA LEU A 46 -6.68 -12.13 -9.98
C LEU A 46 -7.50 -13.37 -9.61
N CYS A 47 -6.97 -14.19 -8.70
CA CYS A 47 -7.59 -15.42 -8.23
C CYS A 47 -8.50 -15.18 -7.00
N ALA A 48 -9.75 -14.76 -7.22
CA ALA A 48 -10.74 -14.65 -6.14
C ALA A 48 -10.99 -16.00 -5.46
N ARG A 49 -11.11 -16.00 -4.13
CA ARG A 49 -11.43 -17.21 -3.34
C ARG A 49 -12.95 -17.39 -3.24
N ALA A 50 -13.38 -18.64 -3.15
CA ALA A 50 -14.78 -19.03 -2.92
C ALA A 50 -15.17 -18.91 -1.44
#